data_AF-A0A5C8KY67-F1
#
_entry.id   AF-A0A5C8KY67-F1
#
_cell.length_a   1.000
_cell.length_b   1.000
_cell.length_c   1.000
_cell.angle_alpha   90.00
_cell.angle_beta   90.00
_cell.angle_gamma   90.00
#
_symmetry.space_group_name_H-M   'P 1'
#
loop_
_entity.id
_entity.type
_entity.pdbx_description
1 polymer ?
#
loop_
_entity_poly.entity_id
_entity_poly.type
_entity_poly.pdbx_seq_one_letter_code
_entity_poly.pdbx_strand_id
1 'polypeptide(L)'
;MAAIRLAVGVALLVLAGGCGQAGIDQGVPEAEIARLEAVAGEERWWRGNLHTHDLWSDGDDFAESVASRYREAGYHFLALTNHDSVMAGERWLELARSPGGEVALQRRQEAFPEHPIEVRSGVLGPRVRLLSFAEVASLLEVPGEFMLMPGVEVSDSFEGMAIHLNALNTPDLVLPGGGPDPVAVIERNLAAYRALSESASTPIALQLNHPNFGRSLTPEQIMRVSDLRLMEVFNGHPISRDNGDALRPDMELVWDRVLTHRIVSLDLPLVYGTATDDAHHFLGLPNGGARPGRGWVQVLAASLDRAAVVEAMLGGRFYASTGVALERVVSSPKGIRVEVAGEPGVDYTIEFIGTRTGFDPDTHAAVDRFGRPVYASRVYDPAIGAVLSRVDARVAEYRFDEGDLYVRARVTASERHPDPSRPLEYQRAWTQPVEGPAAALARERASAGQAPPLPDHALHRDAIPRFRLLDRNRPIDYGRVDTCGIDVVRRGDNRAGAIVPEGSSVYIGGWIADASHDRPPDSIGLLLEGGETYFAEGPNGSARPDVARALQQPRLEGVGFDITARLDGVAAGEYALGLIAFYPSGAVRCSRDGLVSIAEVAH
;
A
#
# COMPACT_ATOMS: atom_id res chain seq x y z
N MET A 1 2.87 -17.66 -71.65
CA MET A 1 3.01 -17.69 -70.18
C MET A 1 4.44 -18.10 -69.85
N ALA A 2 5.31 -17.14 -69.58
CA ALA A 2 6.66 -17.39 -69.09
C ALA A 2 6.93 -16.36 -67.99
N ALA A 3 7.05 -16.84 -66.75
CA ALA A 3 7.23 -16.03 -65.57
C ALA A 3 8.71 -15.68 -65.38
N ILE A 4 8.99 -14.40 -65.21
CA ILE A 4 10.30 -13.85 -64.86
C ILE A 4 10.45 -13.92 -63.34
N ARG A 5 11.46 -14.64 -62.84
CA ARG A 5 11.94 -14.54 -61.46
C ARG A 5 13.24 -13.73 -61.48
N LEU A 6 13.23 -12.58 -60.81
CA LEU A 6 14.41 -11.74 -60.58
C LEU A 6 15.01 -12.13 -59.23
N ALA A 7 16.30 -12.49 -59.22
CA ALA A 7 17.09 -12.74 -58.03
C ALA A 7 17.56 -11.40 -57.43
N VAL A 8 17.43 -11.24 -56.11
CA VAL A 8 18.05 -10.15 -55.35
C VAL A 8 19.17 -10.73 -54.49
N GLY A 9 20.37 -10.18 -54.66
CA GLY A 9 21.59 -10.62 -54.02
C GLY A 9 21.67 -10.22 -52.55
N VAL A 10 22.26 -11.11 -51.76
CA VAL A 10 22.66 -10.89 -50.37
C VAL A 10 24.01 -10.17 -50.38
N ALA A 11 24.06 -8.96 -49.81
CA ALA A 11 25.31 -8.30 -49.45
C ALA A 11 25.59 -8.59 -47.97
N LEU A 12 26.57 -9.46 -47.71
CA LEU A 12 27.22 -9.58 -46.41
C LEU A 12 28.10 -8.34 -46.19
N LEU A 13 27.85 -7.56 -45.14
CA LEU A 13 28.83 -6.63 -44.59
C LEU A 13 29.17 -7.07 -43.16
N VAL A 14 30.43 -7.44 -42.99
CA VAL A 14 31.05 -7.83 -41.71
C VAL A 14 31.20 -6.57 -40.85
N LEU A 15 30.60 -6.56 -39.66
CA LEU A 15 30.89 -5.56 -38.63
C LEU A 15 31.99 -6.08 -37.70
N ALA A 16 32.96 -5.20 -37.49
CA ALA A 16 34.14 -5.38 -36.66
C ALA A 16 33.77 -5.69 -35.21
N GLY A 17 34.56 -6.57 -34.58
CA GLY A 17 34.41 -6.98 -33.19
C GLY A 17 34.59 -5.82 -32.19
N GLY A 18 33.58 -5.62 -31.36
CA GLY A 18 33.69 -4.99 -30.05
C GLY A 18 33.88 -6.07 -28.97
N CYS A 19 34.71 -5.77 -27.97
CA CYS A 19 34.90 -6.59 -26.78
C CYS A 19 33.56 -7.02 -26.15
N GLY A 20 33.48 -8.28 -25.74
CA GLY A 20 32.24 -8.98 -25.44
C GLY A 20 31.46 -8.39 -24.26
N GLN A 21 30.22 -8.00 -24.53
CA GLN A 21 29.12 -8.08 -23.59
C GLN A 21 28.44 -9.43 -23.81
N ALA A 22 28.78 -10.42 -22.99
CA ALA A 22 27.98 -11.64 -22.90
C ALA A 22 26.73 -11.36 -22.05
N GLY A 23 25.73 -10.70 -22.65
CA GLY A 23 24.45 -10.40 -22.01
C GLY A 23 23.59 -11.65 -21.81
N ILE A 24 22.63 -11.58 -20.89
CA ILE A 24 21.63 -12.62 -20.64
C ILE A 24 20.77 -12.96 -21.86
N ASP A 25 20.73 -12.10 -22.87
CA ASP A 25 19.91 -12.20 -24.08
C ASP A 25 20.65 -12.81 -25.28
N GLN A 26 21.92 -13.23 -25.13
CA GLN A 26 22.69 -13.79 -26.24
C GLN A 26 21.99 -15.01 -26.86
N GLY A 27 21.67 -14.92 -28.15
CA GLY A 27 21.01 -15.98 -28.91
C GLY A 27 19.51 -16.17 -28.61
N VAL A 28 18.89 -15.22 -27.90
CA VAL A 28 17.42 -15.12 -27.78
C VAL A 28 16.89 -14.26 -28.95
N PRO A 29 15.79 -14.64 -29.61
CA PRO A 29 15.14 -13.78 -30.61
C PRO A 29 14.71 -12.43 -30.02
N GLU A 30 14.92 -11.32 -30.73
CA GLU A 30 14.63 -9.96 -30.21
C GLU A 30 13.15 -9.79 -29.76
N ALA A 31 12.21 -10.48 -30.42
CA ALA A 31 10.79 -10.44 -30.06
C ALA A 31 10.46 -11.03 -28.68
N GLU A 32 11.37 -11.82 -28.10
CA GLU A 32 11.22 -12.42 -26.76
C GLU A 32 11.95 -11.61 -25.67
N ILE A 33 12.63 -10.52 -26.06
CA ILE A 33 13.35 -9.65 -25.12
C ILE A 33 12.45 -8.45 -24.82
N ALA A 34 12.05 -8.29 -23.57
CA ALA A 34 11.45 -7.05 -23.11
C ALA A 34 12.57 -6.13 -22.60
N ARG A 35 12.73 -4.97 -23.25
CA ARG A 35 13.66 -3.92 -22.84
C ARG A 35 12.86 -2.75 -22.27
N LEU A 36 13.08 -2.45 -21.00
CA LEU A 36 12.64 -1.21 -20.37
C LEU A 36 13.83 -0.26 -20.33
N GLU A 37 13.97 0.53 -21.39
CA GLU A 37 15.02 1.51 -21.59
C GLU A 37 14.44 2.73 -22.28
N ALA A 38 14.77 3.93 -21.81
CA ALA A 38 14.41 5.15 -22.54
C ALA A 38 15.25 5.26 -23.82
N VAL A 39 14.60 5.21 -24.98
CA VAL A 39 15.23 5.43 -26.29
C VAL A 39 14.90 6.84 -26.76
N ALA A 40 15.94 7.65 -26.97
CA ALA A 40 15.77 9.06 -27.31
C ALA A 40 14.90 9.26 -28.57
N GLY A 41 13.79 9.98 -28.42
CA GLY A 41 12.83 10.24 -29.49
C GLY A 41 11.77 9.16 -29.71
N GLU A 42 11.84 8.05 -28.98
CA GLU A 42 10.84 6.97 -29.03
C GLU A 42 10.11 6.81 -27.69
N GLU A 43 10.84 6.65 -26.59
CA GLU A 43 10.27 6.38 -25.26
C GLU A 43 11.05 7.09 -24.15
N ARG A 44 10.32 7.44 -23.07
CA ARG A 44 10.89 8.14 -21.92
C ARG A 44 10.32 7.58 -20.62
N TRP A 45 11.14 7.64 -19.57
CA TRP A 45 10.72 7.44 -18.19
C TRP A 45 9.92 8.66 -17.69
N TRP A 46 8.66 8.42 -17.34
CA TRP A 46 7.75 9.39 -16.76
C TRP A 46 7.53 9.08 -15.28
N ARG A 47 8.10 9.92 -14.41
CA ARG A 47 7.82 9.92 -12.97
C ARG A 47 6.38 10.34 -12.69
N GLY A 48 5.63 9.57 -11.91
CA GLY A 48 4.31 9.98 -11.45
C GLY A 48 3.85 9.37 -10.14
N ASN A 49 2.93 10.08 -9.46
CA ASN A 49 2.26 9.57 -8.27
C ASN A 49 0.83 9.10 -8.61
N LEU A 50 0.42 8.00 -8.00
CA LEU A 50 -0.86 7.33 -8.27
C LEU A 50 -1.87 7.48 -7.13
N HIS A 51 -1.47 8.08 -6.01
CA HIS A 51 -2.28 8.12 -4.80
C HIS A 51 -2.04 9.42 -4.04
N THR A 52 -3.00 10.35 -4.11
CA THR A 52 -2.89 11.68 -3.51
C THR A 52 -4.27 12.29 -3.30
N HIS A 53 -4.41 13.00 -2.18
CA HIS A 53 -5.66 13.59 -1.71
C HIS A 53 -5.56 15.10 -1.57
N ASP A 54 -6.70 15.76 -1.73
CA ASP A 54 -6.86 17.21 -1.60
C ASP A 54 -8.16 17.56 -0.88
N LEU A 55 -8.52 18.85 -0.82
CA LEU A 55 -9.73 19.33 -0.13
C LEU A 55 -11.07 18.85 -0.71
N TRP A 56 -11.08 18.09 -1.82
CA TRP A 56 -12.25 17.34 -2.28
C TRP A 56 -12.53 16.09 -1.43
N SER A 57 -11.60 15.65 -0.60
CA SER A 57 -11.83 14.63 0.43
C SER A 57 -11.26 15.10 1.77
N ASP A 58 -10.13 14.55 2.20
CA ASP A 58 -9.52 14.75 3.52
C ASP A 58 -8.07 15.24 3.47
N GLY A 59 -7.58 15.66 2.29
CA GLY A 59 -6.34 16.42 2.16
C GLY A 59 -6.45 17.83 2.77
N ASP A 60 -5.31 18.45 3.06
CA ASP A 60 -5.23 19.75 3.75
C ASP A 60 -4.98 20.97 2.83
N ASP A 61 -4.87 20.78 1.52
CA ASP A 61 -4.54 21.84 0.55
C ASP A 61 -5.39 21.72 -0.74
N PHE A 62 -5.49 22.82 -1.49
CA PHE A 62 -6.30 22.87 -2.71
C PHE A 62 -5.68 22.01 -3.82
N ALA A 63 -6.51 21.38 -4.65
CA ALA A 63 -6.06 20.48 -5.71
C ALA A 63 -4.99 21.10 -6.64
N GLU A 64 -5.15 22.37 -7.04
CA GLU A 64 -4.15 23.08 -7.84
C GLU A 64 -2.85 23.38 -7.08
N SER A 65 -2.92 23.59 -5.77
CA SER A 65 -1.73 23.79 -4.94
C SER A 65 -0.99 22.46 -4.73
N VAL A 66 -1.73 21.37 -4.48
CA VAL A 66 -1.21 20.00 -4.44
C VAL A 66 -0.52 19.64 -5.74
N ALA A 67 -1.20 19.79 -6.87
CA ALA A 67 -0.67 19.48 -8.20
C ALA A 67 0.56 20.32 -8.55
N SER A 68 0.58 21.63 -8.23
CA SER A 68 1.74 22.49 -8.47
C SER A 68 2.98 21.99 -7.74
N ARG A 69 2.84 21.56 -6.47
CA ARG A 69 3.96 21.02 -5.68
C ARG A 69 4.59 19.79 -6.33
N TYR A 70 3.78 18.87 -6.83
CA TYR A 70 4.29 17.68 -7.54
C TYR A 70 5.00 18.05 -8.84
N ARG A 71 4.40 18.96 -9.62
CA ARG A 71 5.02 19.49 -10.85
C ARG A 71 6.38 20.14 -10.56
N GLU A 72 6.45 21.00 -9.55
CA GLU A 72 7.67 21.66 -9.10
C GLU A 72 8.71 20.67 -8.57
N ALA A 73 8.28 19.55 -7.97
CA ALA A 73 9.13 18.45 -7.52
C ALA A 73 9.60 17.51 -8.66
N GLY A 74 9.29 17.84 -9.92
CA GLY A 74 9.76 17.10 -11.10
C GLY A 74 8.95 15.84 -11.41
N TYR A 75 7.72 15.74 -10.91
CA TYR A 75 6.78 14.72 -11.38
C TYR A 75 6.23 15.14 -12.74
N HIS A 76 6.03 14.16 -13.62
CA HIS A 76 5.45 14.36 -14.94
C HIS A 76 3.95 14.07 -14.94
N PHE A 77 3.46 13.24 -14.02
CA PHE A 77 2.03 13.08 -13.83
C PHE A 77 1.62 12.87 -12.38
N LEU A 78 0.37 13.21 -12.09
CA LEU A 78 -0.24 13.06 -10.76
C LEU A 78 -1.68 12.56 -10.90
N ALA A 79 -2.00 11.45 -10.25
CA ALA A 79 -3.39 11.06 -10.04
C ALA A 79 -3.96 11.75 -8.80
N LEU A 80 -5.13 12.38 -8.96
CA LEU A 80 -5.91 12.92 -7.84
C LEU A 80 -7.00 11.91 -7.51
N THR A 81 -6.88 11.24 -6.36
CA THR A 81 -7.64 10.02 -6.01
C THR A 81 -8.43 10.21 -4.73
N ASN A 82 -9.17 11.32 -4.63
CA ASN A 82 -9.94 11.66 -3.44
C ASN A 82 -10.92 10.54 -3.02
N HIS A 83 -11.07 10.34 -1.70
CA HIS A 83 -11.97 9.33 -1.13
C HIS A 83 -13.42 9.50 -1.59
N ASP A 84 -13.95 8.46 -2.26
CA ASP A 84 -15.35 8.33 -2.71
C ASP A 84 -15.92 9.59 -3.38
N SER A 85 -15.06 10.37 -4.03
CA SER A 85 -15.39 11.69 -4.57
C SER A 85 -14.61 11.95 -5.84
N VAL A 86 -15.32 12.34 -6.89
CA VAL A 86 -14.72 12.88 -8.12
C VAL A 86 -14.79 14.40 -8.12
N MET A 87 -13.80 15.06 -8.72
CA MET A 87 -13.73 16.52 -8.78
C MET A 87 -14.63 17.08 -9.91
N ALA A 88 -15.93 16.77 -9.86
CA ALA A 88 -16.91 17.19 -10.85
C ALA A 88 -17.99 18.09 -10.24
N GLY A 89 -18.49 19.03 -11.03
CA GLY A 89 -19.54 19.96 -10.61
C GLY A 89 -19.07 21.07 -9.66
N GLU A 90 -20.03 21.82 -9.12
CA GLU A 90 -19.78 22.93 -8.21
C GLU A 90 -19.72 22.44 -6.76
N ARG A 91 -18.59 22.69 -6.07
CA ARG A 91 -18.40 22.33 -4.66
C ARG A 91 -17.88 23.51 -3.84
N TRP A 92 -18.42 23.65 -2.63
CA TRP A 92 -18.07 24.72 -1.69
C TRP A 92 -17.69 24.16 -0.33
N LEU A 93 -16.46 24.42 0.11
CA LEU A 93 -15.92 24.03 1.40
C LEU A 93 -16.08 25.17 2.43
N GLU A 94 -16.62 24.86 3.61
CA GLU A 94 -16.56 25.76 4.78
C GLU A 94 -15.13 25.68 5.36
N LEU A 95 -14.35 26.76 5.29
CA LEU A 95 -12.93 26.75 5.72
C LEU A 95 -12.76 26.32 7.18
N ALA A 96 -13.71 26.67 8.04
CA ALA A 96 -13.71 26.28 9.46
C ALA A 96 -13.72 24.75 9.67
N ARG A 97 -14.08 23.95 8.65
CA ARG A 97 -14.05 22.49 8.69
C ARG A 97 -12.74 21.87 8.20
N SER A 98 -11.84 22.68 7.64
CA SER A 98 -10.53 22.24 7.16
C SER A 98 -9.44 22.76 8.11
N PRO A 99 -8.83 21.89 8.93
CA PRO A 99 -7.70 22.28 9.76
C PRO A 99 -6.58 22.88 8.89
N GLY A 100 -6.21 24.13 9.17
CA GLY A 100 -5.22 24.85 8.36
C GLY A 100 -5.76 25.50 7.07
N GLY A 101 -7.07 25.41 6.81
CA GLY A 101 -7.68 25.92 5.57
C GLY A 101 -7.47 27.42 5.30
N GLU A 102 -7.38 28.26 6.34
CA GLU A 102 -7.02 29.69 6.16
C GLU A 102 -5.60 29.86 5.62
N VAL A 103 -4.65 29.05 6.11
CA VAL A 103 -3.25 29.04 5.63
C VAL A 103 -3.19 28.49 4.21
N ALA A 104 -3.94 27.42 3.89
CA ALA A 104 -4.06 26.91 2.54
C ALA A 104 -4.61 27.97 1.58
N LEU A 105 -5.67 28.68 1.97
CA LEU A 105 -6.29 29.71 1.14
C LEU A 105 -5.31 30.84 0.85
N GLN A 106 -4.62 31.33 1.89
CA GLN A 106 -3.62 32.38 1.73
C GLN A 106 -2.51 31.93 0.77
N ARG A 107 -1.92 30.74 0.99
CA ARG A 107 -0.86 30.21 0.13
C ARG A 107 -1.31 30.04 -1.32
N ARG A 108 -2.52 29.53 -1.53
CA ARG A 108 -3.10 29.41 -2.87
C ARG A 108 -3.21 30.79 -3.53
N GLN A 109 -3.72 31.80 -2.82
CA GLN A 109 -3.93 33.14 -3.39
C GLN A 109 -2.60 33.79 -3.77
N GLU A 110 -1.55 33.56 -2.99
CA GLU A 110 -0.19 34.01 -3.29
C GLU A 110 0.42 33.26 -4.48
N ALA A 111 0.17 31.95 -4.62
CA ALA A 111 0.68 31.12 -5.71
C ALA A 111 -0.06 31.35 -7.04
N PHE A 112 -1.35 31.71 -7.00
CA PHE A 112 -2.21 31.88 -8.16
C PHE A 112 -2.93 33.24 -8.17
N PRO A 113 -2.20 34.38 -8.17
CA PRO A 113 -2.80 35.71 -8.05
C PRO A 113 -3.73 36.07 -9.22
N GLU A 114 -3.45 35.54 -10.42
CA GLU A 114 -4.25 35.75 -11.63
C GLU A 114 -5.48 34.82 -11.72
N HIS A 115 -5.60 33.85 -10.81
CA HIS A 115 -6.71 32.91 -10.74
C HIS A 115 -7.31 32.90 -9.33
N PRO A 116 -7.98 34.00 -8.91
CA PRO A 116 -8.56 34.10 -7.59
C PRO A 116 -9.67 33.07 -7.38
N ILE A 117 -9.71 32.48 -6.19
CA ILE A 117 -10.80 31.58 -5.79
C ILE A 117 -12.00 32.38 -5.31
N GLU A 118 -13.20 31.89 -5.62
CA GLU A 118 -14.41 32.51 -5.09
C GLU A 118 -14.56 32.21 -3.60
N VAL A 119 -14.82 33.27 -2.83
CA VAL A 119 -15.09 33.21 -1.40
C VAL A 119 -16.46 33.82 -1.12
N ARG A 120 -17.28 33.14 -0.32
CA ARG A 120 -18.61 33.58 0.11
C ARG A 120 -18.73 33.50 1.63
N SER A 121 -19.68 34.22 2.21
CA SER A 121 -20.04 34.02 3.62
C SER A 121 -20.72 32.67 3.82
N GLY A 122 -20.33 31.94 4.86
CA GLY A 122 -20.92 30.68 5.29
C GLY A 122 -21.48 30.74 6.70
N VAL A 123 -21.97 29.60 7.18
CA VAL A 123 -22.60 29.49 8.52
C VAL A 123 -21.54 29.44 9.62
N LEU A 124 -20.40 28.79 9.34
CA LEU A 124 -19.31 28.59 10.30
C LEU A 124 -18.10 29.49 10.05
N GLY A 125 -18.12 30.27 8.96
CA GLY A 125 -17.02 31.09 8.50
C GLY A 125 -17.09 31.30 6.99
N PRO A 126 -16.01 31.73 6.33
CA PRO A 126 -15.96 31.82 4.88
C PRO A 126 -16.07 30.44 4.22
N ARG A 127 -16.82 30.38 3.11
CA ARG A 127 -16.86 29.24 2.19
C ARG A 127 -16.03 29.55 0.96
N VAL A 128 -15.24 28.58 0.51
CA VAL A 128 -14.42 28.67 -0.69
C VAL A 128 -14.92 27.68 -1.74
N ARG A 129 -14.94 28.09 -3.01
CA ARG A 129 -15.28 27.19 -4.11
C ARG A 129 -14.08 26.32 -4.47
N LEU A 130 -14.24 25.01 -4.48
CA LEU A 130 -13.19 24.12 -4.97
C LEU A 130 -13.24 24.06 -6.50
N LEU A 131 -12.07 24.07 -7.15
CA LEU A 131 -11.97 23.91 -8.60
C LEU A 131 -12.26 22.45 -9.00
N SER A 132 -12.99 22.27 -10.09
CA SER A 132 -13.20 20.96 -10.72
C SER A 132 -11.92 20.44 -11.37
N PHE A 133 -11.86 19.13 -11.67
CA PHE A 133 -10.73 18.51 -12.36
C PHE A 133 -10.37 19.25 -13.65
N ALA A 134 -11.37 19.59 -14.46
CA ALA A 134 -11.18 20.29 -15.73
C ALA A 134 -10.58 21.70 -15.55
N GLU A 135 -10.99 22.43 -14.50
CA GLU A 135 -10.41 23.73 -14.18
C GLU A 135 -8.95 23.61 -13.73
N VAL A 136 -8.64 22.63 -12.86
CA VAL A 136 -7.26 22.39 -12.39
C VAL A 136 -6.36 21.92 -13.54
N ALA A 137 -6.86 21.01 -14.39
CA ALA A 137 -6.14 20.52 -15.56
C ALA A 137 -5.85 21.66 -16.56
N SER A 138 -6.85 22.50 -16.85
CA SER A 138 -6.69 23.69 -17.71
C SER A 138 -5.65 24.68 -17.15
N LEU A 139 -5.53 24.77 -15.83
CA LEU A 139 -4.58 25.67 -15.16
C LEU A 139 -3.13 25.14 -15.18
N LEU A 140 -2.94 23.82 -15.05
CA LEU A 140 -1.62 23.25 -14.71
C LEU A 140 -1.04 22.30 -15.75
N GLU A 141 -1.85 21.65 -16.58
CA GLU A 141 -1.33 20.71 -17.57
C GLU A 141 -0.52 21.42 -18.63
N VAL A 142 0.63 20.84 -18.94
CA VAL A 142 1.49 21.29 -20.03
C VAL A 142 1.82 20.07 -20.88
N PRO A 143 1.39 20.02 -22.16
CA PRO A 143 1.61 18.89 -23.04
C PRO A 143 3.09 18.47 -23.07
N GLY A 144 3.36 17.19 -22.76
CA GLY A 144 4.72 16.64 -22.73
C GLY A 144 5.56 17.00 -21.50
N GLU A 145 5.02 17.77 -20.56
CA GLU A 145 5.72 18.19 -19.33
C GLU A 145 5.00 17.76 -18.05
N PHE A 146 3.70 18.03 -17.95
CA PHE A 146 2.90 17.70 -16.76
C PHE A 146 1.45 17.35 -17.10
N MET A 147 0.96 16.25 -16.54
CA MET A 147 -0.36 15.69 -16.82
C MET A 147 -1.06 15.28 -15.51
N LEU A 148 -2.31 15.68 -15.33
CA LEU A 148 -3.17 15.20 -14.27
C LEU A 148 -3.98 13.99 -14.75
N MET A 149 -4.14 13.02 -13.87
CA MET A 149 -4.96 11.84 -14.09
C MET A 149 -6.17 11.90 -13.16
N PRO A 150 -7.41 11.88 -13.69
CA PRO A 150 -8.59 11.81 -12.83
C PRO A 150 -8.66 10.42 -12.21
N GLY A 151 -9.04 10.35 -10.95
CA GLY A 151 -9.25 9.08 -10.27
C GLY A 151 -10.05 9.26 -8.99
N VAL A 152 -10.20 8.15 -8.29
CA VAL A 152 -10.94 8.06 -7.02
C VAL A 152 -10.38 6.90 -6.20
N GLU A 153 -10.24 7.12 -4.91
CA GLU A 153 -10.01 6.06 -3.95
C GLU A 153 -11.35 5.56 -3.41
N VAL A 154 -11.73 4.35 -3.82
CA VAL A 154 -12.90 3.66 -3.28
C VAL A 154 -12.57 3.22 -1.86
N SER A 155 -13.28 3.77 -0.88
CA SER A 155 -12.95 3.60 0.55
C SER A 155 -13.90 2.61 1.20
N ASP A 156 -13.74 1.34 0.86
CA ASP A 156 -14.59 0.27 1.37
C ASP A 156 -14.03 -0.32 2.68
N SER A 157 -14.83 -1.15 3.34
CA SER A 157 -14.39 -1.86 4.53
C SER A 157 -15.10 -3.20 4.72
N PHE A 158 -14.44 -4.08 5.48
CA PHE A 158 -15.04 -5.31 5.97
C PHE A 158 -14.78 -5.46 7.46
N GLU A 159 -15.84 -5.53 8.28
CA GLU A 159 -15.74 -5.64 9.75
C GLU A 159 -14.75 -4.62 10.37
N GLY A 160 -14.78 -3.37 9.90
CA GLY A 160 -13.90 -2.29 10.38
C GLY A 160 -12.46 -2.32 9.84
N MET A 161 -12.12 -3.29 8.99
CA MET A 161 -10.85 -3.31 8.25
C MET A 161 -11.02 -2.51 6.96
N ALA A 162 -10.18 -1.49 6.76
CA ALA A 162 -10.18 -0.68 5.55
C ALA A 162 -9.70 -1.49 4.35
N ILE A 163 -10.42 -1.42 3.22
CA ILE A 163 -10.09 -2.08 1.96
C ILE A 163 -10.22 -1.02 0.87
N HIS A 164 -9.10 -0.45 0.46
CA HIS A 164 -9.12 0.69 -0.46
C HIS A 164 -8.58 0.32 -1.84
N LEU A 165 -9.18 0.90 -2.87
CA LEU A 165 -8.75 0.72 -4.24
C LEU A 165 -8.73 2.06 -4.97
N ASN A 166 -7.66 2.34 -5.69
CA ASN A 166 -7.66 3.42 -6.67
C ASN A 166 -8.21 2.93 -8.00
N ALA A 167 -9.22 3.64 -8.51
CA ALA A 167 -9.59 3.64 -9.91
C ALA A 167 -8.95 4.84 -10.60
N LEU A 168 -8.04 4.58 -11.52
CA LEU A 168 -7.19 5.56 -12.19
C LEU A 168 -7.65 5.79 -13.62
N ASN A 169 -7.54 7.03 -14.08
CA ASN A 169 -7.96 7.48 -15.40
C ASN A 169 -9.48 7.35 -15.64
N THR A 170 -10.27 7.75 -14.65
CA THR A 170 -11.72 7.79 -14.76
C THR A 170 -12.29 9.05 -14.08
N PRO A 171 -13.26 9.73 -14.73
CA PRO A 171 -14.03 10.80 -14.09
C PRO A 171 -15.26 10.26 -13.34
N ASP A 172 -15.53 8.95 -13.42
CA ASP A 172 -16.76 8.34 -12.93
C ASP A 172 -16.58 7.81 -11.50
N LEU A 173 -17.60 8.07 -10.67
CA LEU A 173 -17.66 7.60 -9.30
C LEU A 173 -18.50 6.33 -9.22
N VAL A 174 -17.90 5.27 -8.68
CA VAL A 174 -18.59 4.11 -8.15
C VAL A 174 -18.40 4.12 -6.64
N LEU A 175 -19.50 4.11 -5.90
CA LEU A 175 -19.45 4.05 -4.45
C LEU A 175 -19.07 2.63 -3.97
N PRO A 176 -18.49 2.49 -2.76
CA PRO A 176 -18.14 1.20 -2.18
C PRO A 176 -19.26 0.15 -2.25
N GLY A 177 -18.96 -1.01 -2.85
CA GLY A 177 -19.93 -2.07 -3.08
C GLY A 177 -20.16 -3.03 -1.90
N GLY A 178 -19.24 -3.06 -0.93
CA GLY A 178 -19.25 -3.97 0.21
C GLY A 178 -19.19 -5.46 -0.17
N GLY A 179 -19.16 -6.35 0.80
CA GLY A 179 -19.03 -7.80 0.54
C GLY A 179 -19.17 -8.66 1.80
N PRO A 180 -19.48 -9.96 1.64
CA PRO A 180 -19.56 -10.91 2.75
C PRO A 180 -18.19 -11.29 3.35
N ASP A 181 -17.09 -10.97 2.66
CA ASP A 181 -15.71 -11.16 3.09
C ASP A 181 -14.78 -10.19 2.31
N PRO A 182 -13.50 -10.05 2.71
CA PRO A 182 -12.57 -9.13 2.04
C PRO A 182 -12.33 -9.42 0.56
N VAL A 183 -12.35 -10.68 0.11
CA VAL A 183 -12.14 -11.03 -1.30
C VAL A 183 -13.31 -10.50 -2.13
N ALA A 184 -14.53 -10.74 -1.67
CA ALA A 184 -15.73 -10.27 -2.34
C ALA A 184 -15.85 -8.73 -2.34
N VAL A 185 -15.39 -8.04 -1.31
CA VAL A 185 -15.30 -6.56 -1.30
C VAL A 185 -14.40 -6.09 -2.44
N ILE A 186 -13.20 -6.65 -2.57
CA ILE A 186 -12.25 -6.25 -3.62
C ILE A 186 -12.83 -6.59 -5.01
N GLU A 187 -13.34 -7.81 -5.21
CA GLU A 187 -13.87 -8.25 -6.50
C GLU A 187 -15.07 -7.42 -6.97
N ARG A 188 -15.99 -7.04 -6.07
CA ARG A 188 -17.16 -6.24 -6.44
C ARG A 188 -16.78 -4.84 -6.89
N ASN A 189 -15.86 -4.20 -6.19
CA ASN A 189 -15.37 -2.87 -6.59
C ASN A 189 -14.57 -2.95 -7.90
N LEU A 190 -13.71 -3.96 -8.07
CA LEU A 190 -13.00 -4.19 -9.33
C LEU A 190 -13.97 -4.44 -10.50
N ALA A 191 -14.99 -5.27 -10.30
CA ALA A 191 -15.98 -5.59 -11.33
C ALA A 191 -16.78 -4.35 -11.75
N ALA A 192 -17.14 -3.48 -10.80
CA ALA A 192 -17.89 -2.27 -11.10
C ALA A 192 -17.08 -1.29 -11.98
N TYR A 193 -15.79 -1.07 -11.66
CA TYR A 193 -14.94 -0.24 -12.50
C TYR A 193 -14.53 -0.90 -13.81
N ARG A 194 -14.43 -2.23 -13.87
CA ARG A 194 -14.26 -2.94 -15.14
C ARG A 194 -15.43 -2.71 -16.07
N ALA A 195 -16.66 -2.81 -15.57
CA ALA A 195 -17.85 -2.56 -16.38
C ALA A 195 -17.84 -1.13 -16.95
N LEU A 196 -17.33 -0.15 -16.19
CA LEU A 196 -17.07 1.19 -16.70
C LEU A 196 -15.98 1.18 -17.79
N SER A 197 -14.84 0.53 -17.53
CA SER A 197 -13.71 0.48 -18.48
C SER A 197 -14.08 -0.15 -19.82
N GLU A 198 -14.98 -1.13 -19.86
CA GLU A 198 -15.45 -1.76 -21.10
C GLU A 198 -16.31 -0.82 -21.96
N SER A 199 -16.94 0.18 -21.33
CA SER A 199 -17.75 1.20 -22.00
C SER A 199 -17.02 2.53 -22.19
N ALA A 200 -15.89 2.72 -21.51
CA ALA A 200 -15.08 3.92 -21.57
C ALA A 200 -14.25 3.99 -22.86
N SER A 201 -13.95 5.20 -23.30
CA SER A 201 -13.06 5.46 -24.44
C SER A 201 -11.58 5.39 -24.08
N THR A 202 -11.27 5.30 -22.79
CA THR A 202 -9.89 5.23 -22.27
C THR A 202 -9.77 4.10 -21.23
N PRO A 203 -8.60 3.44 -21.15
CA PRO A 203 -8.38 2.36 -20.20
C PRO A 203 -8.38 2.89 -18.76
N ILE A 204 -8.97 2.12 -17.85
CA ILE A 204 -8.97 2.38 -16.40
C ILE A 204 -8.02 1.40 -15.74
N ALA A 205 -7.06 1.90 -14.95
CA ALA A 205 -6.22 1.06 -14.11
C ALA A 205 -6.84 0.94 -12.71
N LEU A 206 -6.83 -0.27 -12.17
CA LEU A 206 -7.30 -0.55 -10.81
C LEU A 206 -6.13 -1.03 -9.96
N GLN A 207 -5.92 -0.36 -8.84
CA GLN A 207 -4.84 -0.63 -7.90
C GLN A 207 -5.42 -0.92 -6.52
N LEU A 208 -4.99 -2.02 -5.90
CA LEU A 208 -5.25 -2.25 -4.48
C LEU A 208 -4.28 -1.37 -3.66
N ASN A 209 -4.82 -0.45 -2.89
CA ASN A 209 -4.02 0.46 -2.08
C ASN A 209 -3.65 -0.20 -0.76
N HIS A 210 -2.48 0.18 -0.25
CA HIS A 210 -1.93 -0.10 1.09
C HIS A 210 -2.60 -1.28 1.81
N PRO A 211 -2.44 -2.54 1.34
CA PRO A 211 -3.20 -3.69 1.86
C PRO A 211 -3.01 -3.93 3.36
N ASN A 212 -1.86 -3.49 3.87
CA ASN A 212 -1.42 -3.52 5.25
C ASN A 212 -1.88 -2.32 6.10
N PHE A 213 -2.58 -1.33 5.55
CA PHE A 213 -3.14 -0.22 6.30
C PHE A 213 -4.00 -0.78 7.43
N GLY A 214 -3.65 -0.42 8.66
CA GLY A 214 -4.17 -0.99 9.91
C GLY A 214 -4.25 -2.53 9.97
N ARG A 215 -3.42 -3.22 9.18
CA ARG A 215 -3.31 -4.69 9.07
C ARG A 215 -4.57 -5.34 8.48
N SER A 216 -5.16 -4.75 7.45
CA SER A 216 -6.45 -5.18 6.89
C SER A 216 -6.40 -6.49 6.10
N LEU A 217 -5.51 -6.61 5.12
CA LEU A 217 -5.54 -7.71 4.16
C LEU A 217 -4.35 -8.65 4.35
N THR A 218 -4.60 -9.93 4.08
CA THR A 218 -3.58 -10.98 4.08
C THR A 218 -3.30 -11.45 2.63
N PRO A 219 -2.12 -12.02 2.33
CA PRO A 219 -1.84 -12.53 0.98
C PRO A 219 -2.83 -13.62 0.56
N GLU A 220 -3.38 -14.41 1.49
CA GLU A 220 -4.38 -15.45 1.23
C GLU A 220 -5.67 -14.89 0.64
N GLN A 221 -6.01 -13.65 0.98
CA GLN A 221 -7.15 -12.92 0.42
C GLN A 221 -6.78 -12.31 -0.93
N ILE A 222 -5.64 -11.60 -0.99
CA ILE A 222 -5.20 -10.86 -2.19
C ILE A 222 -4.93 -11.80 -3.38
N MET A 223 -4.32 -12.98 -3.13
CA MET A 223 -3.94 -13.91 -4.18
C MET A 223 -5.14 -14.39 -5.01
N ARG A 224 -6.33 -14.43 -4.41
CA ARG A 224 -7.57 -14.97 -4.99
C ARG A 224 -8.30 -14.00 -5.91
N VAL A 225 -8.03 -12.71 -5.80
CA VAL A 225 -8.72 -11.65 -6.55
C VAL A 225 -8.29 -11.73 -8.03
N SER A 226 -9.05 -12.45 -8.84
CA SER A 226 -8.69 -12.85 -10.22
C SER A 226 -8.19 -11.70 -11.10
N ASP A 227 -8.81 -10.54 -10.92
CA ASP A 227 -8.68 -9.39 -11.79
C ASP A 227 -7.72 -8.31 -11.30
N LEU A 228 -7.10 -8.51 -10.14
CA LEU A 228 -6.10 -7.59 -9.62
C LEU A 228 -4.84 -7.63 -10.49
N ARG A 229 -4.37 -6.44 -10.89
CA ARG A 229 -3.15 -6.24 -11.70
C ARG A 229 -2.12 -5.34 -11.04
N LEU A 230 -2.53 -4.36 -10.26
CA LEU A 230 -1.64 -3.44 -9.55
C LEU A 230 -1.94 -3.50 -8.05
N MET A 231 -0.90 -3.44 -7.22
CA MET A 231 -1.06 -3.20 -5.79
C MET A 231 0.12 -2.40 -5.24
N GLU A 232 -0.13 -1.64 -4.18
CA GLU A 232 0.93 -0.93 -3.48
C GLU A 232 1.79 -1.92 -2.69
N VAL A 233 3.09 -1.93 -2.99
CA VAL A 233 4.13 -2.64 -2.23
C VAL A 233 4.90 -1.69 -1.31
N PHE A 234 4.73 -0.39 -1.53
CA PHE A 234 5.16 0.69 -0.64
C PHE A 234 4.13 1.81 -0.67
N ASN A 235 3.83 2.36 0.50
CA ASN A 235 2.92 3.48 0.66
C ASN A 235 3.51 4.51 1.65
N GLY A 236 3.60 5.76 1.21
CA GLY A 236 4.20 6.86 1.96
C GLY A 236 3.43 7.26 3.22
N HIS A 237 2.22 6.77 3.44
CA HIS A 237 1.44 7.06 4.64
C HIS A 237 2.09 6.41 5.88
N PRO A 238 2.41 7.17 6.94
CA PRO A 238 3.13 6.68 8.12
C PRO A 238 2.45 5.57 8.92
N ILE A 239 1.19 5.22 8.63
CA ILE A 239 0.48 4.14 9.32
C ILE A 239 0.23 2.92 8.43
N SER A 240 0.70 2.93 7.18
CA SER A 240 0.54 1.80 6.25
C SER A 240 1.28 0.54 6.72
N ARG A 241 2.38 0.65 7.50
CA ARG A 241 3.10 -0.51 8.12
C ARG A 241 3.74 -1.45 7.07
N ASP A 242 4.35 -0.87 6.04
CA ASP A 242 5.00 -1.61 4.94
C ASP A 242 6.07 -2.60 5.38
N ASN A 243 6.80 -2.28 6.44
CA ASN A 243 7.89 -3.12 6.96
C ASN A 243 7.41 -4.31 7.82
N GLY A 244 6.10 -4.52 7.96
CA GLY A 244 5.54 -5.61 8.76
C GLY A 244 5.88 -5.52 10.26
N ASP A 245 5.76 -6.65 10.96
CA ASP A 245 6.18 -6.83 12.35
C ASP A 245 6.51 -8.31 12.65
N ALA A 246 6.78 -8.66 13.91
CA ALA A 246 7.15 -10.03 14.29
C ALA A 246 6.09 -11.10 13.94
N LEU A 247 4.83 -10.69 13.75
CA LEU A 247 3.71 -11.58 13.43
C LEU A 247 3.21 -11.42 11.98
N ARG A 248 3.64 -10.36 11.28
CA ARG A 248 3.11 -10.00 9.95
C ARG A 248 4.23 -9.72 8.97
N PRO A 249 4.18 -10.33 7.76
CA PRO A 249 5.18 -10.08 6.74
C PRO A 249 5.19 -8.60 6.31
N ASP A 250 6.33 -8.14 5.83
CA ASP A 250 6.40 -6.89 5.06
C ASP A 250 5.65 -7.02 3.72
N MET A 251 5.37 -5.89 3.08
CA MET A 251 4.59 -5.87 1.84
C MET A 251 5.29 -6.52 0.65
N GLU A 252 6.62 -6.59 0.64
CA GLU A 252 7.34 -7.32 -0.40
C GLU A 252 7.11 -8.83 -0.27
N LEU A 253 7.15 -9.37 0.96
CA LEU A 253 6.86 -10.78 1.20
C LEU A 253 5.37 -11.11 1.02
N VAL A 254 4.45 -10.19 1.32
CA VAL A 254 3.04 -10.32 0.92
C VAL A 254 2.95 -10.47 -0.61
N TRP A 255 3.68 -9.63 -1.36
CA TRP A 255 3.73 -9.70 -2.82
C TRP A 255 4.25 -11.03 -3.33
N ASP A 256 5.36 -11.51 -2.79
CA ASP A 256 5.95 -12.77 -3.20
C ASP A 256 5.04 -13.98 -2.93
N ARG A 257 4.30 -13.98 -1.82
CA ARG A 257 3.27 -15.00 -1.52
C ARG A 257 2.12 -14.96 -2.50
N VAL A 258 1.65 -13.75 -2.86
CA VAL A 258 0.62 -13.55 -3.89
C VAL A 258 1.09 -14.08 -5.24
N LEU A 259 2.28 -13.68 -5.69
CA LEU A 259 2.84 -14.10 -6.99
C LEU A 259 3.00 -15.62 -7.06
N THR A 260 3.58 -16.23 -6.03
CA THR A 260 3.82 -17.67 -5.97
C THR A 260 2.53 -18.46 -6.16
N HIS A 261 1.49 -18.18 -5.34
CA HIS A 261 0.25 -18.95 -5.40
C HIS A 261 -0.62 -18.63 -6.61
N ARG A 262 -0.48 -17.44 -7.20
CA ARG A 262 -1.10 -17.16 -8.50
C ARG A 262 -0.55 -18.02 -9.62
N ILE A 263 0.75 -18.30 -9.60
CA ILE A 263 1.39 -19.20 -10.55
C ILE A 263 1.06 -20.66 -10.24
N VAL A 264 1.32 -21.12 -9.02
CA VAL A 264 1.30 -22.56 -8.72
C VAL A 264 -0.09 -23.12 -8.39
N SER A 265 -1.01 -22.30 -7.90
CA SER A 265 -2.30 -22.76 -7.37
C SER A 265 -3.51 -22.25 -8.12
N LEU A 266 -3.43 -21.06 -8.73
CA LEU A 266 -4.62 -20.36 -9.26
C LEU A 266 -4.61 -20.17 -10.78
N ASP A 267 -3.45 -20.30 -11.42
CA ASP A 267 -3.24 -19.91 -12.81
C ASP A 267 -3.79 -18.51 -13.12
N LEU A 268 -3.46 -17.54 -12.25
CA LEU A 268 -3.85 -16.14 -12.41
C LEU A 268 -2.67 -15.28 -12.90
N PRO A 269 -2.95 -14.16 -13.59
CA PRO A 269 -1.91 -13.22 -13.99
C PRO A 269 -1.13 -12.66 -12.80
N LEU A 270 0.13 -12.30 -13.03
CA LEU A 270 0.96 -11.62 -12.04
C LEU A 270 0.31 -10.30 -11.60
N VAL A 271 0.62 -9.91 -10.36
CA VAL A 271 0.31 -8.58 -9.83
C VAL A 271 1.59 -7.76 -9.87
N TYR A 272 1.51 -6.54 -10.39
CA TYR A 272 2.61 -5.59 -10.40
C TYR A 272 2.59 -4.71 -9.15
N GLY A 273 3.77 -4.41 -8.65
CA GLY A 273 3.98 -3.63 -7.44
C GLY A 273 4.19 -2.16 -7.76
N THR A 274 3.46 -1.28 -7.07
CA THR A 274 3.58 0.18 -7.15
C THR A 274 4.10 0.75 -5.82
N ALA A 275 4.71 1.94 -5.90
CA ALA A 275 5.03 2.77 -4.74
C ALA A 275 4.30 4.10 -4.89
N THR A 276 3.67 4.56 -3.81
CA THR A 276 2.88 5.80 -3.82
C THR A 276 3.09 6.61 -2.55
N ASP A 277 2.59 7.85 -2.53
CA ASP A 277 2.69 8.71 -1.36
C ASP A 277 1.52 8.54 -0.41
N ASP A 278 0.30 8.47 -0.97
CA ASP A 278 -0.95 8.61 -0.23
C ASP A 278 -0.95 9.92 0.59
N ALA A 279 -0.57 11.00 -0.10
CA ALA A 279 -0.32 12.30 0.50
C ALA A 279 -1.62 13.02 0.85
N HIS A 280 -1.69 13.49 2.09
CA HIS A 280 -2.80 14.28 2.64
C HIS A 280 -2.34 15.63 3.21
N HIS A 281 -1.05 15.75 3.57
CA HIS A 281 -0.52 16.85 4.36
C HIS A 281 0.54 17.66 3.60
N PHE A 282 0.19 18.87 3.21
CA PHE A 282 0.98 19.81 2.40
C PHE A 282 1.27 21.11 3.14
N LEU A 283 0.59 21.39 4.26
CA LEU A 283 0.79 22.62 5.02
C LEU A 283 1.98 22.59 5.99
N GLY A 284 2.61 21.42 6.16
CA GLY A 284 3.80 21.23 6.97
C GLY A 284 3.47 20.94 8.43
N LEU A 285 3.27 19.67 8.77
CA LEU A 285 3.28 19.22 10.16
C LEU A 285 4.72 18.93 10.60
N PRO A 286 5.17 19.43 11.77
CA PRO A 286 6.41 18.95 12.36
C PRO A 286 6.21 17.51 12.84
N ASN A 287 6.80 16.56 12.10
CA ASN A 287 6.91 15.12 12.40
C ASN A 287 5.62 14.28 12.25
N GLY A 288 5.50 13.55 11.12
CA GLY A 288 4.73 12.29 11.08
C GLY A 288 3.43 12.26 10.25
N GLY A 289 3.13 13.28 9.45
CA GLY A 289 1.98 13.25 8.51
C GLY A 289 2.24 12.45 7.23
N ALA A 290 1.18 12.11 6.50
CA ALA A 290 1.24 11.56 5.14
C ALA A 290 1.57 12.68 4.13
N ARG A 291 2.84 12.78 3.74
CA ARG A 291 3.43 13.88 2.95
C ARG A 291 3.81 13.41 1.54
N PRO A 292 3.89 14.32 0.56
CA PRO A 292 4.36 13.99 -0.78
C PRO A 292 5.86 13.64 -0.81
N GLY A 293 6.29 12.92 -1.85
CA GLY A 293 7.70 12.69 -2.18
C GLY A 293 8.34 11.45 -1.52
N ARG A 294 7.56 10.46 -1.13
CA ARG A 294 7.96 9.21 -0.46
C ARG A 294 7.99 7.99 -1.36
N GLY A 295 7.08 7.87 -2.30
CA GLY A 295 6.95 6.74 -3.21
C GLY A 295 6.31 7.15 -4.53
N TRP A 296 6.81 6.62 -5.64
CA TRP A 296 6.27 6.90 -6.97
C TRP A 296 6.57 5.77 -7.95
N VAL A 297 5.98 5.87 -9.14
CA VAL A 297 6.33 5.01 -10.27
C VAL A 297 7.11 5.77 -11.33
N GLN A 298 7.94 5.04 -12.06
CA GLN A 298 8.66 5.50 -13.25
C GLN A 298 8.14 4.66 -14.41
N VAL A 299 7.29 5.25 -15.24
CA VAL A 299 6.59 4.56 -16.33
C VAL A 299 7.31 4.80 -17.65
N LEU A 300 7.63 3.73 -18.38
CA LEU A 300 8.23 3.85 -19.71
C LEU A 300 7.10 3.90 -20.75
N ALA A 301 6.94 5.06 -21.38
CA ALA A 301 5.94 5.26 -22.44
C ALA A 301 6.44 6.22 -23.52
N ALA A 302 5.91 6.06 -24.72
CA ALA A 302 6.25 6.89 -25.87
C ALA A 302 5.76 8.34 -25.74
N SER A 303 4.67 8.55 -25.00
CA SER A 303 4.09 9.87 -24.76
C SER A 303 3.58 10.02 -23.33
N LEU A 304 3.54 11.27 -22.87
CA LEU A 304 2.87 11.64 -21.63
C LEU A 304 1.37 11.85 -21.91
N ASP A 305 0.67 10.75 -22.17
CA ASP A 305 -0.78 10.68 -22.33
C ASP A 305 -1.37 9.70 -21.30
N ARG A 306 -2.60 9.96 -20.82
CA ARG A 306 -3.23 9.16 -19.77
C ARG A 306 -3.40 7.69 -20.18
N ALA A 307 -3.87 7.43 -21.40
CA ALA A 307 -4.09 6.08 -21.89
C ALA A 307 -2.74 5.35 -22.06
N ALA A 308 -1.75 6.03 -22.66
CA ALA A 308 -0.42 5.46 -22.84
C ALA A 308 0.26 5.09 -21.51
N VAL A 309 0.14 5.94 -20.49
CA VAL A 309 0.66 5.67 -19.14
C VAL A 309 -0.06 4.48 -18.50
N VAL A 310 -1.39 4.45 -18.54
CA VAL A 310 -2.19 3.33 -17.99
C VAL A 310 -1.87 2.01 -18.69
N GLU A 311 -1.79 2.00 -20.03
CA GLU A 311 -1.45 0.80 -20.81
C GLU A 311 -0.05 0.29 -20.49
N ALA A 312 0.94 1.20 -20.42
CA ALA A 312 2.30 0.85 -20.02
C ALA A 312 2.34 0.23 -18.62
N MET A 313 1.59 0.79 -17.67
CA MET A 313 1.47 0.24 -16.31
C MET A 313 0.81 -1.13 -16.27
N LEU A 314 -0.33 -1.30 -16.95
CA LEU A 314 -1.03 -2.60 -17.04
C LEU A 314 -0.20 -3.66 -17.80
N GLY A 315 0.73 -3.22 -18.66
CA GLY A 315 1.72 -4.07 -19.32
C GLY A 315 3.01 -4.30 -18.51
N GLY A 316 3.13 -3.78 -17.29
CA GLY A 316 4.32 -3.94 -16.45
C GLY A 316 5.55 -3.12 -16.89
N ARG A 317 5.37 -2.14 -17.79
CA ARG A 317 6.45 -1.29 -18.33
C ARG A 317 6.79 -0.12 -17.40
N PHE A 318 7.08 -0.43 -16.15
CA PHE A 318 7.43 0.56 -15.14
C PHE A 318 8.27 -0.05 -14.01
N TYR A 319 8.86 0.79 -13.17
CA TYR A 319 9.38 0.38 -11.87
C TYR A 319 8.86 1.30 -10.77
N ALA A 320 8.74 0.77 -9.56
CA ALA A 320 8.41 1.55 -8.37
C ALA A 320 9.68 2.08 -7.72
N SER A 321 9.63 3.26 -7.07
CA SER A 321 10.81 3.88 -6.47
C SER A 321 10.45 4.76 -5.27
N THR A 322 11.38 4.83 -4.32
CA THR A 322 11.45 5.81 -3.24
C THR A 322 12.70 6.68 -3.32
N GLY A 323 13.34 6.73 -4.50
CA GLY A 323 14.53 7.58 -4.72
C GLY A 323 15.53 7.01 -5.71
N VAL A 324 15.60 5.69 -5.85
CA VAL A 324 16.53 5.06 -6.80
C VAL A 324 16.01 5.17 -8.23
N ALA A 325 16.84 5.68 -9.14
CA ALA A 325 16.56 5.70 -10.57
C ALA A 325 17.22 4.51 -11.28
N LEU A 326 16.47 3.83 -12.14
CA LEU A 326 16.98 2.79 -13.03
C LEU A 326 17.18 3.38 -14.43
N GLU A 327 18.32 3.07 -15.03
CA GLU A 327 18.60 3.39 -16.44
C GLU A 327 17.92 2.36 -17.35
N ARG A 328 18.00 1.08 -16.96
CA ARG A 328 17.57 -0.03 -17.81
C ARG A 328 17.15 -1.25 -17.00
N VAL A 329 16.09 -1.91 -17.47
CA VAL A 329 15.74 -3.29 -17.06
C VAL A 329 15.54 -4.11 -18.32
N VAL A 330 16.26 -5.23 -18.44
CA VAL A 330 16.13 -6.16 -19.57
C VAL A 330 15.69 -7.50 -19.02
N SER A 331 14.62 -8.05 -19.59
CA SER A 331 14.14 -9.39 -19.27
C SER A 331 13.99 -10.22 -20.55
N SER A 332 14.36 -11.49 -20.47
CA SER A 332 14.23 -12.47 -21.54
C SER A 332 13.91 -13.84 -20.95
N PRO A 333 13.62 -14.87 -21.76
CA PRO A 333 13.44 -16.24 -21.27
C PRO A 333 14.66 -16.82 -20.54
N LYS A 334 15.83 -16.15 -20.59
CA LYS A 334 17.07 -16.58 -19.92
C LYS A 334 17.31 -15.89 -18.58
N GLY A 335 16.64 -14.77 -18.28
CA GLY A 335 16.89 -14.05 -17.04
C GLY A 335 16.48 -12.58 -17.06
N ILE A 336 16.94 -11.87 -16.02
CA ILE A 336 16.70 -10.44 -15.80
C ILE A 336 18.03 -9.72 -15.51
N ARG A 337 18.18 -8.52 -16.07
CA ARG A 337 19.32 -7.64 -15.88
C ARG A 337 18.84 -6.25 -15.51
N VAL A 338 19.46 -5.64 -14.50
CA VAL A 338 19.11 -4.32 -13.97
C VAL A 338 20.34 -3.42 -14.00
N GLU A 339 20.15 -2.20 -14.50
CA GLU A 339 21.16 -1.14 -14.54
C GLU A 339 20.61 0.10 -13.84
N VAL A 340 21.32 0.54 -12.81
CA VAL A 340 20.99 1.69 -11.98
C VAL A 340 21.60 2.94 -12.59
N ALA A 341 20.81 4.01 -12.70
CA ALA A 341 21.29 5.34 -13.04
C ALA A 341 22.03 5.92 -11.81
N GLY A 342 23.28 5.47 -11.63
CA GLY A 342 24.01 5.66 -10.38
C GLY A 342 24.44 7.09 -10.10
N GLU A 343 24.34 7.49 -8.83
CA GLU A 343 24.75 8.80 -8.33
C GLU A 343 26.20 8.78 -7.80
N PRO A 344 26.94 9.90 -7.90
CA PRO A 344 28.28 10.00 -7.34
C PRO A 344 28.29 9.77 -5.82
N GLY A 345 29.11 8.83 -5.36
CA GLY A 345 29.28 8.54 -3.92
C GLY A 345 28.19 7.65 -3.31
N VAL A 346 27.23 7.18 -4.11
CA VAL A 346 26.17 6.26 -3.66
C VAL A 346 26.51 4.83 -4.08
N ASP A 347 26.49 3.93 -3.11
CA ASP A 347 26.62 2.49 -3.32
C ASP A 347 25.24 1.85 -3.50
N TYR A 348 25.17 0.79 -4.28
CA TYR A 348 23.92 0.10 -4.58
C TYR A 348 24.07 -1.40 -4.37
N THR A 349 23.07 -1.99 -3.71
CA THR A 349 22.88 -3.44 -3.64
C THR A 349 21.68 -3.79 -4.52
N ILE A 350 21.88 -4.72 -5.46
CA ILE A 350 20.83 -5.32 -6.28
C ILE A 350 20.57 -6.74 -5.77
N GLU A 351 19.33 -7.01 -5.37
CA GLU A 351 18.86 -8.32 -4.92
C GLU A 351 17.84 -8.86 -5.90
N PHE A 352 18.10 -10.05 -6.44
CA PHE A 352 17.13 -10.80 -7.23
C PHE A 352 16.36 -11.72 -6.31
N ILE A 353 15.04 -11.56 -6.29
CA ILE A 353 14.13 -12.19 -5.34
C ILE A 353 13.10 -13.00 -6.12
N GLY A 354 12.78 -14.19 -5.66
CA GLY A 354 11.79 -15.03 -6.30
C GLY A 354 11.52 -16.32 -5.52
N THR A 355 10.66 -17.15 -6.10
CA THR A 355 10.33 -18.47 -5.54
C THR A 355 10.71 -19.54 -6.56
N ARG A 356 11.36 -20.61 -6.09
CA ARG A 356 11.62 -21.81 -6.90
C ARG A 356 10.59 -22.89 -6.63
N THR A 357 10.38 -23.79 -7.59
CA THR A 357 9.67 -25.05 -7.35
C THR A 357 10.33 -25.84 -6.21
N GLY A 358 9.55 -26.65 -5.50
CA GLY A 358 10.05 -27.51 -4.43
C GLY A 358 10.01 -26.90 -3.03
N PHE A 359 9.45 -25.69 -2.87
CA PHE A 359 9.02 -25.19 -1.57
C PHE A 359 7.92 -26.07 -0.97
N ASP A 360 7.85 -26.11 0.36
CA ASP A 360 6.79 -26.76 1.11
C ASP A 360 5.47 -25.97 0.96
N PRO A 361 4.43 -26.55 0.32
CA PRO A 361 3.15 -25.88 0.16
C PRO A 361 2.33 -25.81 1.45
N ASP A 362 2.72 -26.54 2.49
CA ASP A 362 1.99 -26.54 3.75
C ASP A 362 2.13 -25.19 4.47
N THR A 363 1.02 -24.73 5.04
CA THR A 363 0.97 -23.47 5.79
C THR A 363 0.29 -23.69 7.13
N HIS A 364 0.75 -22.99 8.15
CA HIS A 364 0.14 -23.02 9.48
C HIS A 364 -0.31 -21.64 9.92
N ALA A 365 -1.29 -21.60 10.83
CA ALA A 365 -1.79 -20.34 11.38
C ALA A 365 -0.65 -19.57 12.06
N ALA A 366 -0.59 -18.26 11.84
CA ALA A 366 0.25 -17.40 12.66
C ALA A 366 -0.31 -17.38 14.08
N VAL A 367 0.57 -17.55 15.05
CA VAL A 367 0.22 -17.58 16.47
C VAL A 367 0.96 -16.50 17.24
N ASP A 368 0.34 -15.98 18.28
CA ASP A 368 1.04 -15.18 19.27
C ASP A 368 2.03 -16.03 20.08
N ARG A 369 2.75 -15.39 21.00
CA ARG A 369 3.74 -16.08 21.86
C ARG A 369 3.15 -17.14 22.81
N PHE A 370 1.83 -17.26 22.90
CA PHE A 370 1.11 -18.28 23.68
C PHE A 370 0.56 -19.40 22.81
N GLY A 371 0.82 -19.39 21.50
CA GLY A 371 0.29 -20.37 20.56
C GLY A 371 -1.17 -20.11 20.18
N ARG A 372 -1.73 -18.93 20.47
CA ARG A 372 -3.10 -18.57 20.06
C ARG A 372 -3.07 -18.01 18.64
N PRO A 373 -3.94 -18.47 17.71
CA PRO A 373 -4.04 -17.90 16.38
C PRO A 373 -4.29 -16.38 16.43
N VAL A 374 -3.70 -15.64 15.50
CA VAL A 374 -3.89 -14.20 15.35
C VAL A 374 -4.36 -13.86 13.94
N TYR A 375 -5.02 -12.71 13.78
CA TYR A 375 -5.31 -12.17 12.45
C TYR A 375 -4.02 -11.65 11.78
N ALA A 376 -3.38 -12.51 11.01
CA ALA A 376 -2.17 -12.24 10.23
C ALA A 376 -2.08 -13.24 9.06
N SER A 377 -1.17 -12.97 8.12
CA SER A 377 -0.82 -13.96 7.10
C SER A 377 -0.38 -15.26 7.76
N ARG A 378 -0.68 -16.38 7.12
CA ARG A 378 -0.19 -17.68 7.56
C ARG A 378 1.34 -17.72 7.51
N VAL A 379 1.92 -18.69 8.18
CA VAL A 379 3.35 -18.97 8.08
C VAL A 379 3.58 -19.93 6.92
N TYR A 380 4.49 -19.53 6.03
CA TYR A 380 4.85 -20.24 4.80
C TYR A 380 6.29 -20.72 4.87
N ASP A 381 6.67 -21.58 3.93
CA ASP A 381 8.07 -21.88 3.66
C ASP A 381 8.87 -20.58 3.40
N PRO A 382 10.01 -20.36 4.09
CA PRO A 382 10.90 -19.22 3.83
C PRO A 382 11.52 -19.19 2.41
N ALA A 383 11.38 -20.25 1.61
CA ALA A 383 11.77 -20.28 0.22
C ALA A 383 10.89 -19.39 -0.68
N ILE A 384 9.68 -19.00 -0.22
CA ILE A 384 8.83 -18.05 -0.94
C ILE A 384 9.40 -16.65 -0.82
N GLY A 385 9.70 -16.01 -1.96
CA GLY A 385 10.28 -14.66 -1.97
C GLY A 385 11.72 -14.62 -1.44
N ALA A 386 12.48 -15.70 -1.63
CA ALA A 386 13.85 -15.78 -1.18
C ALA A 386 14.77 -14.90 -2.04
N VAL A 387 15.81 -14.32 -1.43
CA VAL A 387 16.90 -13.68 -2.17
C VAL A 387 17.70 -14.77 -2.88
N LEU A 388 17.57 -14.84 -4.20
CA LEU A 388 18.22 -15.82 -5.07
C LEU A 388 19.65 -15.43 -5.40
N SER A 389 19.91 -14.12 -5.49
CA SER A 389 21.22 -13.55 -5.74
C SER A 389 21.29 -12.12 -5.19
N ARG A 390 22.47 -11.72 -4.72
CA ARG A 390 22.75 -10.38 -4.19
C ARG A 390 24.08 -9.90 -4.75
N VAL A 391 24.09 -8.68 -5.29
CA VAL A 391 25.26 -8.09 -5.94
C VAL A 391 25.39 -6.62 -5.51
N ASP A 392 26.54 -6.24 -4.97
CA ASP A 392 26.87 -4.85 -4.66
C ASP A 392 27.50 -4.21 -5.91
N ALA A 393 26.65 -3.67 -6.78
CA ALA A 393 27.03 -3.03 -8.03
C ALA A 393 25.89 -2.15 -8.56
N ARG A 394 26.20 -1.29 -9.53
CA ARG A 394 25.19 -0.55 -10.31
C ARG A 394 24.54 -1.39 -11.40
N VAL A 395 25.15 -2.52 -11.74
CA VAL A 395 24.70 -3.39 -12.81
C VAL A 395 24.81 -4.82 -12.34
N ALA A 396 23.72 -5.56 -12.42
CA ALA A 396 23.69 -6.97 -12.08
C ALA A 396 22.76 -7.73 -13.02
N GLU A 397 23.05 -9.00 -13.19
CA GLU A 397 22.22 -9.93 -13.95
C GLU A 397 21.96 -11.20 -13.15
N TYR A 398 20.78 -11.76 -13.34
CA TYR A 398 20.39 -13.07 -12.84
C TYR A 398 19.92 -13.91 -14.01
N ARG A 399 20.58 -15.06 -14.19
CA ARG A 399 20.17 -16.08 -15.16
C ARG A 399 19.22 -17.03 -14.46
N PHE A 400 18.10 -17.34 -15.11
CA PHE A 400 17.11 -18.23 -14.52
C PHE A 400 17.69 -19.62 -14.29
N ASP A 401 17.34 -20.17 -13.14
CA ASP A 401 17.38 -21.59 -12.86
C ASP A 401 16.11 -22.25 -13.42
N GLU A 402 16.18 -23.51 -13.82
CA GLU A 402 15.04 -24.29 -14.32
C GLU A 402 13.86 -24.31 -13.35
N GLY A 403 14.14 -24.24 -12.05
CA GLY A 403 13.12 -24.23 -11.00
C GLY A 403 12.49 -22.87 -10.71
N ASP A 404 12.97 -21.77 -11.30
CA ASP A 404 12.45 -20.43 -10.97
C ASP A 404 11.00 -20.26 -11.48
N LEU A 405 10.09 -19.90 -10.58
CA LEU A 405 8.68 -19.58 -10.93
C LEU A 405 8.55 -18.14 -11.40
N TYR A 406 9.21 -17.21 -10.72
CA TYR A 406 9.35 -15.83 -11.12
C TYR A 406 10.58 -15.23 -10.46
N VAL A 407 11.07 -14.12 -11.00
CA VAL A 407 12.12 -13.30 -10.39
C VAL A 407 11.78 -11.83 -10.56
N ARG A 408 11.98 -11.05 -9.51
CA ARG A 408 11.99 -9.58 -9.52
C ARG A 408 13.30 -9.08 -8.92
N ALA A 409 13.60 -7.80 -9.09
CA ALA A 409 14.75 -7.18 -8.46
C ALA A 409 14.34 -6.05 -7.51
N ARG A 410 15.03 -5.99 -6.37
CA ARG A 410 15.05 -4.85 -5.47
C ARG A 410 16.44 -4.20 -5.52
N VAL A 411 16.48 -2.90 -5.73
CA VAL A 411 17.70 -2.11 -5.62
C VAL A 411 17.61 -1.26 -4.35
N THR A 412 18.63 -1.31 -3.51
CA THR A 412 18.76 -0.47 -2.30
C THR A 412 19.99 0.40 -2.42
N ALA A 413 19.83 1.72 -2.26
CA ALA A 413 20.95 2.64 -2.19
C ALA A 413 21.53 2.72 -0.76
N SER A 414 22.79 3.11 -0.63
CA SER A 414 23.42 3.44 0.65
C SER A 414 22.81 4.69 1.31
N GLU A 415 22.11 5.52 0.54
CA GLU A 415 21.47 6.75 1.02
C GLU A 415 20.13 6.49 1.73
N ARG A 416 19.92 7.26 2.81
CA ARG A 416 18.62 7.29 3.50
C ARG A 416 17.59 8.00 2.63
N HIS A 417 16.35 7.59 2.78
CA HIS A 417 15.24 8.35 2.22
C HIS A 417 15.17 9.74 2.90
N PRO A 418 15.06 10.85 2.15
CA PRO A 418 15.13 12.20 2.73
C PRO A 418 13.91 12.57 3.60
N ASP A 419 12.74 12.00 3.30
CA ASP A 419 11.52 12.11 4.10
C ASP A 419 10.84 10.74 4.26
N PRO A 420 11.38 9.82 5.07
CA PRO A 420 10.87 8.46 5.10
C PRO A 420 9.49 8.39 5.79
N SER A 421 8.67 7.40 5.41
CA SER A 421 7.41 7.12 6.14
C SER A 421 7.71 6.44 7.48
N ARG A 422 8.85 5.75 7.60
CA ARG A 422 9.36 5.14 8.83
C ARG A 422 10.82 5.52 9.12
N PRO A 423 11.24 5.58 10.41
CA PRO A 423 12.63 5.86 10.73
C PRO A 423 13.60 4.89 10.03
N LEU A 424 14.71 5.42 9.52
CA LEU A 424 15.81 4.65 8.94
C LEU A 424 15.47 3.90 7.64
N GLU A 425 14.50 4.37 6.85
CA GLU A 425 14.31 3.83 5.51
C GLU A 425 15.44 4.28 4.55
N TYR A 426 15.86 3.36 3.70
CA TYR A 426 16.79 3.62 2.60
C TYR A 426 15.99 3.88 1.32
N GLN A 427 16.59 4.61 0.38
CA GLN A 427 16.00 4.73 -0.95
C GLN A 427 16.05 3.38 -1.68
N ARG A 428 14.95 3.03 -2.34
CA ARG A 428 14.80 1.76 -3.05
C ARG A 428 14.16 1.93 -4.43
N ALA A 429 14.34 0.92 -5.27
CA ALA A 429 13.53 0.68 -6.45
C ALA A 429 13.17 -0.81 -6.58
N TRP A 430 12.00 -1.08 -7.15
CA TRP A 430 11.51 -2.43 -7.40
C TRP A 430 11.12 -2.59 -8.86
N THR A 431 11.68 -3.59 -9.53
CA THR A 431 11.25 -3.98 -10.87
C THR A 431 9.98 -4.83 -10.79
N GLN A 432 9.25 -4.93 -11.89
CA GLN A 432 8.16 -5.91 -11.98
C GLN A 432 8.69 -7.35 -12.07
N PRO A 433 7.93 -8.34 -11.58
CA PRO A 433 8.28 -9.74 -11.67
C PRO A 433 8.22 -10.22 -13.13
N VAL A 434 9.17 -11.09 -13.46
CA VAL A 434 9.24 -11.81 -14.74
C VAL A 434 9.06 -13.29 -14.44
N GLU A 435 8.20 -13.97 -15.19
CA GLU A 435 8.03 -15.42 -15.04
C GLU A 435 9.32 -16.17 -15.41
N GLY A 436 9.68 -17.14 -14.58
CA GLY A 436 10.80 -18.03 -14.82
C GLY A 436 10.39 -19.30 -15.59
N PRO A 437 11.35 -20.16 -15.96
CA PRO A 437 11.11 -21.35 -16.77
C PRO A 437 10.08 -22.33 -16.18
N ALA A 438 9.97 -22.42 -14.85
CA ALA A 438 9.05 -23.33 -14.19
C ALA A 438 7.58 -22.84 -14.20
N ALA A 439 7.33 -21.57 -14.51
CA ALA A 439 5.99 -20.98 -14.42
C ALA A 439 4.98 -21.67 -15.31
N ALA A 440 5.32 -21.91 -16.58
CA ALA A 440 4.41 -22.52 -17.56
C ALA A 440 3.94 -23.91 -17.10
N LEU A 441 4.87 -24.78 -16.68
CA LEU A 441 4.52 -26.11 -16.18
C LEU A 441 3.70 -26.05 -14.87
N ALA A 442 4.01 -25.09 -13.98
CA ALA A 442 3.24 -24.91 -12.75
C ALA A 442 1.78 -24.48 -13.06
N ARG A 443 1.59 -23.57 -14.00
CA ARG A 443 0.27 -23.13 -14.49
C ARG A 443 -0.51 -24.27 -15.13
N GLU A 444 0.14 -25.04 -16.00
CA GLU A 444 -0.47 -26.25 -16.60
C GLU A 444 -0.96 -27.23 -15.54
N ARG A 445 -0.17 -27.47 -14.48
CA ARG A 445 -0.57 -28.32 -13.35
C ARG A 445 -1.74 -27.73 -12.58
N ALA A 446 -1.74 -26.42 -12.32
CA ALA A 446 -2.84 -25.74 -11.64
C ALA A 446 -4.15 -25.87 -12.44
N SER A 447 -4.11 -25.57 -13.73
CA SER A 447 -5.23 -25.73 -14.66
C SER A 447 -5.70 -27.18 -14.79
N ALA A 448 -4.81 -28.16 -14.61
CA ALA A 448 -5.13 -29.59 -14.60
C ALA A 448 -5.66 -30.12 -13.24
N GLY A 449 -5.87 -29.25 -12.25
CA GLY A 449 -6.33 -29.65 -10.91
C GLY A 449 -5.27 -30.40 -10.08
N GLN A 450 -4.00 -30.25 -10.45
CA GLN A 450 -2.82 -30.84 -9.76
C GLN A 450 -2.06 -29.78 -8.95
N ALA A 451 -2.71 -28.66 -8.63
CA ALA A 451 -2.17 -27.59 -7.80
C ALA A 451 -2.00 -28.03 -6.34
N PRO A 452 -1.03 -27.46 -5.60
CA PRO A 452 -1.03 -27.53 -4.15
C PRO A 452 -2.29 -26.84 -3.60
N PRO A 453 -2.81 -27.30 -2.45
CA PRO A 453 -4.00 -26.74 -1.85
C PRO A 453 -3.79 -25.25 -1.56
N LEU A 454 -4.84 -24.46 -1.79
CA LEU A 454 -4.77 -23.05 -1.46
C LEU A 454 -4.79 -22.85 0.05
N PRO A 455 -3.94 -21.96 0.60
CA PRO A 455 -3.99 -21.62 2.00
C PRO A 455 -5.38 -21.09 2.40
N ASP A 456 -5.82 -21.45 3.60
CA ASP A 456 -7.08 -20.95 4.12
C ASP A 456 -7.05 -19.42 4.23
N HIS A 457 -8.08 -18.78 3.66
CA HIS A 457 -8.27 -17.33 3.63
C HIS A 457 -9.45 -16.90 4.48
N ALA A 458 -10.23 -17.87 4.98
CA ALA A 458 -11.31 -17.59 5.92
C ALA A 458 -10.66 -16.82 7.06
N LEU A 459 -11.19 -15.62 7.28
CA LEU A 459 -10.80 -14.79 8.40
C LEU A 459 -10.71 -15.70 9.61
N HIS A 460 -9.63 -15.59 10.38
CA HIS A 460 -9.65 -16.07 11.75
C HIS A 460 -10.64 -15.19 12.55
N ARG A 461 -11.93 -15.23 12.18
CA ARG A 461 -13.01 -14.43 12.73
C ARG A 461 -13.24 -14.78 14.20
N ASP A 462 -12.80 -15.96 14.60
CA ASP A 462 -12.70 -16.40 16.00
C ASP A 462 -11.42 -15.93 16.70
N ALA A 463 -10.39 -15.49 15.96
CA ALA A 463 -9.17 -14.89 16.52
C ALA A 463 -9.25 -13.36 16.63
N ILE A 464 -10.19 -12.69 15.96
CA ILE A 464 -10.47 -11.27 16.25
C ILE A 464 -11.16 -11.22 17.62
N PRO A 465 -10.58 -10.52 18.62
CA PRO A 465 -11.20 -10.33 19.91
C PRO A 465 -12.62 -9.78 19.77
N ARG A 466 -13.53 -10.24 20.63
CA ARG A 466 -14.91 -9.74 20.66
C ARG A 466 -15.18 -9.13 22.00
N PHE A 467 -15.74 -7.93 22.01
CA PHE A 467 -16.26 -7.34 23.22
C PHE A 467 -17.43 -8.18 23.74
N ARG A 468 -17.38 -8.47 25.03
CA ARG A 468 -18.43 -9.20 25.75
C ARG A 468 -18.78 -8.42 27.00
N LEU A 469 -20.03 -8.50 27.42
CA LEU A 469 -20.45 -7.91 28.69
C LEU A 469 -19.58 -8.48 29.82
N LEU A 470 -18.92 -7.60 30.56
CA LEU A 470 -18.07 -7.98 31.68
C LEU A 470 -18.95 -8.43 32.85
N ASP A 471 -18.81 -9.70 33.26
CA ASP A 471 -19.58 -10.25 34.38
C ASP A 471 -19.18 -9.57 35.70
N ARG A 472 -20.05 -8.68 36.20
CA ARG A 472 -19.85 -7.93 37.46
C ARG A 472 -19.80 -8.84 38.70
N ASN A 473 -20.20 -10.11 38.59
CA ASN A 473 -20.20 -11.05 39.72
C ASN A 473 -18.84 -11.76 39.93
N ARG A 474 -17.85 -11.52 39.06
CA ARG A 474 -16.45 -11.94 39.27
C ARG A 474 -15.56 -10.71 39.49
N PRO A 475 -15.39 -10.23 40.73
CA PRO A 475 -14.41 -9.19 41.00
C PRO A 475 -13.01 -9.74 40.73
N ILE A 476 -12.33 -9.16 39.74
CA ILE A 476 -10.90 -9.37 39.52
C ILE A 476 -10.21 -8.19 40.20
N ASP A 477 -9.37 -8.47 41.20
CA ASP A 477 -8.56 -7.47 41.87
C ASP A 477 -7.40 -7.09 40.94
N TYR A 478 -7.46 -5.88 40.39
CA TYR A 478 -6.42 -5.36 39.51
C TYR A 478 -5.52 -4.41 40.30
N GLY A 479 -4.21 -4.64 40.24
CA GLY A 479 -3.25 -3.59 40.58
C GLY A 479 -3.48 -2.35 39.71
N ARG A 480 -2.98 -1.19 40.13
CA ARG A 480 -3.10 0.05 39.34
C ARG A 480 -1.74 0.52 38.85
N VAL A 481 -1.68 0.94 37.60
CA VAL A 481 -0.52 1.61 36.99
C VAL A 481 -0.98 2.85 36.24
N ASP A 482 -0.15 3.89 36.25
CA ASP A 482 -0.39 5.15 35.52
C ASP A 482 0.43 5.24 34.20
N THR A 483 1.24 4.20 33.95
CA THR A 483 2.13 4.04 32.80
C THR A 483 1.43 3.32 31.65
N CYS A 484 0.46 4.00 31.04
CA CYS A 484 -0.18 3.56 29.79
C CYS A 484 -0.53 4.75 28.89
N GLY A 485 -0.87 4.48 27.64
CA GLY A 485 -1.42 5.45 26.71
C GLY A 485 -2.26 4.79 25.62
N ILE A 486 -3.34 5.45 25.22
CA ILE A 486 -4.11 5.11 24.04
C ILE A 486 -3.70 6.12 22.97
N ASP A 487 -3.13 5.60 21.90
CA ASP A 487 -2.60 6.44 20.82
C ASP A 487 -3.66 6.66 19.73
N VAL A 488 -4.60 5.71 19.55
CA VAL A 488 -5.60 5.72 18.49
C VAL A 488 -6.81 4.83 18.83
N VAL A 489 -8.03 5.29 18.50
CA VAL A 489 -9.32 4.60 18.80
C VAL A 489 -10.13 4.33 17.51
N ARG A 490 -9.74 4.94 16.40
CA ARG A 490 -10.27 4.68 15.06
C ARG A 490 -9.19 5.06 14.04
N ARG A 491 -9.08 4.30 12.96
CA ARG A 491 -8.07 4.59 11.92
C ARG A 491 -8.29 6.00 11.37
N GLY A 492 -7.25 6.84 11.39
CA GLY A 492 -7.28 8.22 10.92
C GLY A 492 -7.72 9.28 11.95
N ASP A 493 -8.22 8.88 13.13
CA ASP A 493 -8.66 9.84 14.16
C ASP A 493 -7.91 9.61 15.49
N ASN A 494 -7.07 10.58 15.84
CA ASN A 494 -6.29 10.60 17.08
C ASN A 494 -7.03 11.29 18.24
N ARG A 495 -8.33 11.61 18.09
CA ARG A 495 -9.07 12.36 19.11
C ARG A 495 -10.00 11.46 19.93
N ALA A 496 -10.15 11.82 21.20
CA ALA A 496 -11.24 11.32 22.04
C ALA A 496 -12.60 11.66 21.37
N GLY A 497 -13.51 10.69 21.32
CA GLY A 497 -14.84 10.86 20.71
C GLY A 497 -15.02 10.18 19.35
N ALA A 498 -14.24 9.14 19.04
CA ALA A 498 -14.38 8.39 17.80
C ALA A 498 -15.78 7.75 17.69
N ILE A 499 -16.49 8.04 16.60
CA ILE A 499 -17.80 7.43 16.32
C ILE A 499 -17.59 6.12 15.55
N VAL A 500 -18.11 5.00 16.06
CA VAL A 500 -18.01 3.66 15.46
C VAL A 500 -19.41 3.05 15.29
N PRO A 501 -19.76 2.46 14.14
CA PRO A 501 -21.07 1.83 13.96
C PRO A 501 -21.27 0.60 14.87
N GLU A 502 -22.47 0.43 15.40
CA GLU A 502 -22.86 -0.79 16.13
C GLU A 502 -22.68 -2.04 15.27
N GLY A 503 -22.26 -3.16 15.88
CA GLY A 503 -22.07 -4.44 15.19
C GLY A 503 -20.84 -4.50 14.26
N SER A 504 -20.02 -3.45 14.21
CA SER A 504 -18.77 -3.40 13.46
C SER A 504 -17.55 -3.84 14.32
N SER A 505 -16.36 -3.33 14.01
CA SER A 505 -15.17 -3.48 14.86
C SER A 505 -14.55 -2.11 15.16
N VAL A 506 -13.89 -2.01 16.32
CA VAL A 506 -13.08 -0.86 16.71
C VAL A 506 -11.60 -1.24 16.71
N TYR A 507 -10.75 -0.31 16.26
CA TYR A 507 -9.30 -0.46 16.30
C TYR A 507 -8.74 0.40 17.43
N ILE A 508 -8.07 -0.22 18.40
CA ILE A 508 -7.46 0.47 19.54
C ILE A 508 -5.97 0.15 19.57
N GLY A 509 -5.15 1.19 19.40
CA GLY A 509 -3.68 1.12 19.48
C GLY A 509 -3.16 1.90 20.68
N GLY A 510 -2.10 1.40 21.31
CA GLY A 510 -1.56 2.04 22.50
C GLY A 510 -0.41 1.26 23.13
N TRP A 511 -0.19 1.54 24.41
CA TRP A 511 0.81 0.87 25.23
C TRP A 511 0.37 0.82 26.69
N ILE A 512 0.82 -0.20 27.41
CA ILE A 512 0.69 -0.30 28.87
C ILE A 512 1.90 -1.04 29.41
N ALA A 513 2.53 -0.47 30.42
CA ALA A 513 3.73 -1.01 31.03
C ALA A 513 3.60 -0.99 32.55
N ASP A 514 4.08 -2.03 33.22
CA ASP A 514 4.33 -2.03 34.65
C ASP A 514 5.84 -2.15 34.85
N ALA A 515 6.48 -1.07 35.30
CA ALA A 515 7.93 -1.02 35.48
C ALA A 515 8.44 -1.99 36.56
N SER A 516 7.54 -2.58 37.37
CA SER A 516 7.89 -3.66 38.31
C SER A 516 8.11 -5.02 37.61
N HIS A 517 7.67 -5.16 36.36
CA HIS A 517 7.93 -6.32 35.52
C HIS A 517 9.06 -6.04 34.53
N ASP A 518 9.97 -7.00 34.38
CA ASP A 518 11.09 -6.92 33.43
C ASP A 518 10.77 -7.57 32.06
N ARG A 519 9.48 -7.53 31.69
CA ARG A 519 8.96 -8.10 30.43
C ARG A 519 7.62 -7.47 30.05
N PRO A 520 7.24 -7.50 28.76
CA PRO A 520 5.90 -7.07 28.34
C PRO A 520 4.78 -7.98 28.88
N PRO A 521 3.54 -7.46 29.03
CA PRO A 521 2.39 -8.25 29.47
C PRO A 521 2.05 -9.37 28.50
N ASP A 522 1.37 -10.42 28.95
CA ASP A 522 0.95 -11.59 28.18
C ASP A 522 -0.21 -11.28 27.23
N SER A 523 -1.12 -10.41 27.63
CA SER A 523 -2.18 -9.92 26.76
C SER A 523 -2.67 -8.57 27.26
N ILE A 524 -3.38 -7.86 26.37
CA ILE A 524 -4.05 -6.62 26.72
C ILE A 524 -5.55 -6.85 26.74
N GLY A 525 -6.18 -6.49 27.85
CA GLY A 525 -7.62 -6.31 27.96
C GLY A 525 -8.00 -4.89 27.58
N LEU A 526 -8.99 -4.76 26.71
CA LEU A 526 -9.67 -3.51 26.39
C LEU A 526 -11.00 -3.48 27.15
N LEU A 527 -11.31 -2.32 27.73
CA LEU A 527 -12.58 -2.05 28.39
C LEU A 527 -13.33 -0.93 27.69
N LEU A 528 -14.63 -1.13 27.47
CA LEU A 528 -15.58 -0.07 27.13
C LEU A 528 -16.45 0.17 28.35
N GLU A 529 -16.27 1.32 29.00
CA GLU A 529 -16.89 1.64 30.28
C GLU A 529 -17.98 2.69 30.11
N GLY A 530 -19.23 2.26 30.16
CA GLY A 530 -20.41 3.13 30.10
C GLY A 530 -21.46 2.69 31.12
N GLY A 531 -22.74 2.77 30.75
CA GLY A 531 -23.82 2.20 31.56
C GLY A 531 -23.63 0.70 31.84
N GLU A 532 -23.12 0.00 30.82
CA GLU A 532 -22.54 -1.34 30.94
C GLU A 532 -21.03 -1.33 30.63
N THR A 533 -20.31 -2.31 31.15
CA THR A 533 -18.89 -2.49 30.87
C THR A 533 -18.69 -3.68 29.96
N TYR A 534 -18.01 -3.48 28.84
CA TYR A 534 -17.64 -4.56 27.93
C TYR A 534 -16.13 -4.78 27.95
N PHE A 535 -15.72 -6.02 27.69
CA PHE A 535 -14.33 -6.44 27.72
C PHE A 535 -13.97 -7.26 26.49
N ALA A 536 -12.79 -7.00 25.91
CA ALA A 536 -12.16 -7.81 24.89
C ALA A 536 -10.68 -8.04 25.25
N GLU A 537 -10.17 -9.26 25.12
CA GLU A 537 -8.75 -9.56 25.30
C GLU A 537 -8.08 -9.75 23.94
N GLY A 538 -6.99 -9.02 23.70
CA GLY A 538 -6.22 -9.10 22.47
C GLY A 538 -4.71 -9.28 22.72
N PRO A 539 -3.98 -9.58 21.64
CA PRO A 539 -2.53 -9.76 21.71
C PRO A 539 -1.81 -8.43 21.97
N ASN A 540 -0.59 -8.53 22.49
CA ASN A 540 0.35 -7.42 22.60
C ASN A 540 1.65 -7.73 21.82
N GLY A 541 2.60 -6.80 21.82
CA GLY A 541 3.92 -7.03 21.22
C GLY A 541 4.31 -6.04 20.13
N SER A 542 3.54 -4.97 19.94
CA SER A 542 3.97 -3.87 19.07
C SER A 542 5.18 -3.16 19.70
N ALA A 543 6.20 -2.89 18.89
CA ALA A 543 7.44 -2.27 19.36
C ALA A 543 7.21 -0.81 19.79
N ARG A 544 7.72 -0.45 20.96
CA ARG A 544 7.67 0.86 21.61
C ARG A 544 9.03 1.22 22.22
N PRO A 545 10.05 1.44 21.37
CA PRO A 545 11.37 1.83 21.83
C PRO A 545 11.38 3.20 22.53
N ASP A 546 10.41 4.06 22.19
CA ASP A 546 10.15 5.32 22.88
C ASP A 546 9.73 5.10 24.34
N VAL A 547 8.80 4.18 24.59
CA VAL A 547 8.33 3.83 25.94
C VAL A 547 9.45 3.14 26.72
N ALA A 548 10.12 2.14 26.11
CA ALA A 548 11.24 1.45 26.73
C ALA A 548 12.37 2.41 27.14
N ARG A 549 12.67 3.41 26.30
CA ARG A 549 13.65 4.45 26.59
C ARG A 549 13.18 5.38 27.72
N ALA A 550 11.93 5.81 27.70
CA ALA A 550 11.35 6.66 28.73
C ALA A 550 11.36 5.98 30.11
N LEU A 551 11.10 4.67 30.13
CA LEU A 551 11.14 3.84 31.34
C LEU A 551 12.55 3.35 31.71
N GLN A 552 13.56 3.59 30.86
CA GLN A 552 14.92 3.07 31.00
C GLN A 552 14.99 1.54 31.12
N GLN A 553 14.08 0.83 30.43
CA GLN A 553 13.96 -0.63 30.47
C GLN A 553 13.87 -1.18 29.04
N PRO A 554 15.00 -1.54 28.40
CA PRO A 554 15.02 -2.04 27.01
C PRO A 554 14.15 -3.29 26.79
N ARG A 555 13.99 -4.13 27.82
CA ARG A 555 13.15 -5.34 27.76
C ARG A 555 11.66 -5.04 27.61
N LEU A 556 11.24 -3.80 27.85
CA LEU A 556 9.86 -3.34 27.65
C LEU A 556 9.60 -2.81 26.24
N GLU A 557 10.46 -3.05 25.26
CA GLU A 557 10.19 -2.62 23.89
C GLU A 557 8.90 -3.22 23.32
N GLY A 558 8.49 -4.43 23.74
CA GLY A 558 7.26 -5.07 23.27
C GLY A 558 5.96 -4.70 24.00
N VAL A 559 5.90 -3.58 24.74
CA VAL A 559 4.71 -3.21 25.54
C VAL A 559 3.58 -2.56 24.75
N GLY A 560 3.78 -2.28 23.46
CA GLY A 560 2.74 -1.76 22.60
C GLY A 560 1.70 -2.82 22.23
N PHE A 561 0.52 -2.36 21.85
CA PHE A 561 -0.54 -3.19 21.29
C PHE A 561 -1.29 -2.44 20.20
N ASP A 562 -1.93 -3.21 19.33
CA ASP A 562 -2.74 -2.74 18.20
C ASP A 562 -3.82 -3.79 17.97
N ILE A 563 -5.01 -3.56 18.51
CA ILE A 563 -6.08 -4.54 18.60
C ILE A 563 -7.30 -4.05 17.81
N THR A 564 -7.70 -4.81 16.80
CA THR A 564 -9.05 -4.73 16.24
C THR A 564 -9.95 -5.66 17.04
N ALA A 565 -11.04 -5.14 17.59
CA ALA A 565 -12.00 -5.94 18.35
C ALA A 565 -13.43 -5.69 17.86
N ARG A 566 -14.21 -6.76 17.73
CA ARG A 566 -15.60 -6.70 17.28
C ARG A 566 -16.51 -6.17 18.37
N LEU A 567 -17.47 -5.33 17.96
CA LEU A 567 -18.49 -4.72 18.81
C LEU A 567 -19.81 -5.53 18.80
N ASP A 568 -19.74 -6.83 18.54
CA ASP A 568 -20.94 -7.67 18.52
C ASP A 568 -21.65 -7.64 19.88
N GLY A 569 -22.88 -7.15 19.90
CA GLY A 569 -23.67 -7.06 21.13
C GLY A 569 -23.20 -5.98 22.11
N VAL A 570 -22.35 -5.04 21.66
CA VAL A 570 -22.08 -3.80 22.39
C VAL A 570 -23.15 -2.78 22.00
N ALA A 571 -23.96 -2.36 22.96
CA ALA A 571 -25.04 -1.40 22.71
C ALA A 571 -24.51 -0.02 22.26
N ALA A 572 -25.32 0.71 21.49
CA ALA A 572 -25.05 2.11 21.19
C ALA A 572 -24.92 2.96 22.47
N GLY A 573 -24.00 3.93 22.47
CA GLY A 573 -23.72 4.78 23.62
C GLY A 573 -22.28 5.32 23.64
N GLU A 574 -21.98 6.15 24.62
CA GLU A 574 -20.63 6.65 24.88
C GLU A 574 -19.92 5.81 25.93
N TYR A 575 -18.67 5.46 25.66
CA TYR A 575 -17.86 4.60 26.50
C TYR A 575 -16.49 5.24 26.77
N ALA A 576 -16.07 5.22 28.04
CA ALA A 576 -14.68 5.48 28.41
C ALA A 576 -13.83 4.25 28.16
N LEU A 577 -12.59 4.46 27.72
CA LEU A 577 -11.65 3.38 27.43
C LEU A 577 -10.79 3.04 28.65
N GLY A 578 -10.69 1.75 28.95
CA GLY A 578 -9.80 1.21 29.97
C GLY A 578 -8.86 0.15 29.40
N LEU A 579 -7.68 0.01 30.01
CA LEU A 579 -6.69 -0.99 29.64
C LEU A 579 -6.37 -1.91 30.82
N ILE A 580 -6.22 -3.20 30.55
CA ILE A 580 -5.72 -4.20 31.49
C ILE A 580 -4.48 -4.86 30.87
N ALA A 581 -3.40 -4.94 31.63
CA ALA A 581 -2.22 -5.72 31.28
C ALA A 581 -2.20 -6.99 32.13
N PHE A 582 -2.22 -8.15 31.47
CA PHE A 582 -2.15 -9.45 32.13
C PHE A 582 -0.71 -9.94 32.20
N TYR A 583 -0.27 -10.41 33.36
CA TYR A 583 1.03 -11.03 33.58
C TYR A 583 0.85 -12.40 34.25
N PRO A 584 1.88 -13.27 34.23
CA PRO A 584 1.81 -14.54 34.96
C PRO A 584 1.54 -14.37 36.46
N SER A 585 1.96 -13.23 37.04
CA SER A 585 1.85 -12.92 38.47
C SER A 585 0.55 -12.22 38.87
N GLY A 586 -0.30 -11.83 37.91
CA GLY A 586 -1.50 -11.03 38.18
C GLY A 586 -1.81 -10.05 37.03
N ALA A 587 -2.75 -9.15 37.24
CA ALA A 587 -3.14 -8.15 36.25
C ALA A 587 -3.10 -6.74 36.84
N VAL A 588 -2.72 -5.78 36.02
CA VAL A 588 -2.77 -4.36 36.37
C VAL A 588 -3.68 -3.62 35.41
N ARG A 589 -4.37 -2.61 35.91
CA ARG A 589 -5.29 -1.78 35.17
C ARG A 589 -4.77 -0.36 35.10
N CYS A 590 -5.00 0.27 33.96
CA CYS A 590 -4.79 1.68 33.73
C CYS A 590 -6.08 2.30 33.19
N SER A 591 -6.44 3.47 33.71
CA SER A 591 -7.57 4.28 33.24
C SER A 591 -7.03 5.60 32.71
N ARG A 592 -7.36 5.96 31.46
CA ARG A 592 -6.99 7.24 30.85
C ARG A 592 -8.12 7.80 29.99
N ASP A 593 -8.00 9.09 29.66
CA ASP A 593 -8.99 9.88 28.92
C ASP A 593 -9.08 9.45 27.45
N GLY A 594 -9.82 8.37 27.18
CA GLY A 594 -10.24 7.96 25.85
C GLY A 594 -11.74 7.76 25.82
N LEU A 595 -12.43 8.35 24.83
CA LEU A 595 -13.87 8.17 24.61
C LEU A 595 -14.11 7.55 23.24
N VAL A 596 -15.04 6.61 23.17
CA VAL A 596 -15.59 6.06 21.93
C VAL A 596 -17.11 6.10 21.98
N SER A 597 -17.72 6.57 20.91
CA SER A 597 -19.17 6.65 20.75
C SER A 597 -19.61 5.58 19.78
N ILE A 598 -20.41 4.63 20.23
CA ILE A 598 -21.00 3.59 19.38
C ILE A 598 -22.35 4.11 18.91
N ALA A 599 -22.50 4.27 17.59
CA ALA A 599 -23.71 4.81 16.98
C ALA A 599 -24.54 3.71 16.33
N GLU A 600 -25.87 3.80 16.46
CA GLU A 600 -26.79 2.98 15.68
C GLU A 600 -26.55 3.22 14.19
N VAL A 601 -26.56 2.15 13.40
CA VAL A 601 -26.48 2.26 11.94
C VAL A 601 -27.83 2.79 11.44
N ALA A 602 -27.86 4.00 10.89
CA ALA A 602 -29.02 4.46 10.14
C ALA A 602 -29.14 3.61 8.87
N HIS A 603 -30.19 2.78 8.79
CA HIS A 603 -30.49 1.93 7.65
C HIS A 603 -30.96 2.71 6.41
#